data_AF-A0A5E4N8Q2-F1
#
_entry.id   AF-A0A5E4N8Q2-F1
#
_cell.length_a   1.000
_cell.length_b   1.000
_cell.length_c   1.000
_cell.angle_alpha   90.00
_cell.angle_beta   90.00
_cell.angle_gamma   90.00
#
_symmetry.space_group_name_H-M   'P 1'
#
loop_
_entity.id
_entity.type
_entity.pdbx_description
1 polymer ?
#
loop_
_entity_poly.entity_id
_entity_poly.type
_entity_poly.pdbx_seq_one_letter_code
_entity_poly.pdbx_strand_id
1 'polypeptide(L)'
;MRLISGTIKSTPTHWLPTLTAIAPPPLRRAYALVKEFSKINLNHELPINNFIGDATKTRLKSGNPPSKTAKDLINANFDMMMKWKQMWAAMVENDNILDNILLGHIPTGFDLQRNLWCTLNRIRTSHSRCAVPYTNGA
;
A
#
# COMPACT_ATOMS: atom_id res chain seq x y z
N MET A 1 6.04 7.61 12.99
CA MET A 1 6.18 6.46 13.91
C MET A 1 7.19 6.90 14.97
N ARG A 2 6.77 7.07 16.23
CA ARG A 2 7.69 7.45 17.32
C ARG A 2 8.41 6.19 17.79
N LEU A 3 9.74 6.21 17.73
CA LEU A 3 10.59 5.10 18.14
C LEU A 3 10.95 5.34 19.61
N ILE A 4 10.26 4.67 20.53
CA ILE A 4 10.65 4.65 21.95
C ILE A 4 11.64 3.49 22.07
N SER A 5 12.94 3.82 22.13
CA SER A 5 14.05 2.89 22.20
C SER A 5 14.02 2.13 23.54
N GLY A 6 13.67 0.85 23.48
CA GLY A 6 13.64 -0.05 24.64
C GLY A 6 12.92 -1.37 24.39
N THR A 7 12.11 -1.47 23.34
CA THR A 7 11.35 -2.69 23.02
C THR A 7 11.56 -3.14 21.57
N ILE A 8 11.65 -4.47 21.42
CA ILE A 8 11.46 -5.32 20.24
C ILE A 8 11.21 -4.57 18.93
N LYS A 9 12.05 -4.81 17.91
CA LYS A 9 11.95 -4.23 16.56
C LYS A 9 10.49 -4.23 16.07
N SER A 10 9.95 -3.06 15.75
CA SER A 10 8.58 -2.94 15.21
C SER A 10 8.44 -3.73 13.91
N THR A 11 7.29 -4.34 13.68
CA THR A 11 6.96 -4.97 12.39
C THR A 11 7.25 -4.00 11.25
N PRO A 12 7.98 -4.40 10.19
CA PRO A 12 8.29 -3.49 9.10
C PRO A 12 7.01 -2.98 8.45
N THR A 13 7.02 -1.72 8.06
CA THR A 13 5.83 -1.01 7.58
C THR A 13 5.26 -1.60 6.30
N HIS A 14 6.05 -2.32 5.51
CA HIS A 14 5.59 -3.01 4.29
C HIS A 14 4.70 -4.22 4.57
N TRP A 15 4.84 -4.88 5.72
CA TRP A 15 3.99 -6.04 6.09
C TRP A 15 2.56 -5.64 6.46
N LEU A 16 2.36 -4.43 7.00
CA LEU A 16 1.05 -3.99 7.48
C LEU A 16 -0.02 -3.93 6.37
N PRO A 17 0.23 -3.28 5.22
CA PRO A 17 -0.66 -3.32 4.06
C PRO A 17 -1.02 -4.76 3.64
N THR A 18 -0.02 -5.62 3.59
CA THR A 18 -0.13 -6.99 3.10
C THR A 18 -0.96 -7.87 4.02
N LEU A 19 -0.71 -7.83 5.33
CA LEU A 19 -1.46 -8.60 6.31
C LEU A 19 -2.91 -8.14 6.44
N THR A 20 -3.20 -6.88 6.13
CA THR A 20 -4.55 -6.32 6.18
C THR A 20 -5.30 -6.40 4.85
N ALA A 21 -4.69 -6.93 3.79
CA ALA A 21 -5.24 -6.91 2.44
C ALA A 21 -5.62 -5.49 1.94
N ILE A 22 -4.95 -4.46 2.45
CA ILE A 22 -5.17 -3.05 2.10
C ILE A 22 -3.92 -2.51 1.44
N ALA A 23 -4.01 -2.06 0.19
CA ALA A 23 -2.87 -1.53 -0.55
C ALA A 23 -2.17 -0.34 0.17
N PRO A 24 -0.84 -0.17 0.00
CA PRO A 24 -0.10 0.96 0.54
C PRO A 24 -0.75 2.32 0.19
N PRO A 25 -0.68 3.33 1.10
CA PRO A 25 -1.30 4.64 0.87
C PRO A 25 -0.91 5.34 -0.45
N PRO A 26 0.34 5.29 -0.93
CA PRO A 26 0.69 5.87 -2.23
C PRO A 26 -0.09 5.23 -3.40
N LEU A 27 -0.19 3.91 -3.41
CA LEU A 27 -0.90 3.16 -4.45
C LEU A 27 -2.40 3.42 -4.42
N ARG A 28 -3.01 3.48 -3.21
CA ARG A 28 -4.43 3.83 -3.06
C ARG A 28 -4.76 5.23 -3.55
N ARG A 29 -3.88 6.21 -3.28
CA ARG A 29 -4.05 7.59 -3.76
C ARG A 29 -3.98 7.66 -5.28
N ALA A 30 -3.02 6.96 -5.89
CA ALA A 30 -2.91 6.87 -7.35
C ALA A 30 -4.14 6.21 -7.97
N TYR A 31 -4.61 5.10 -7.42
CA TYR A 31 -5.81 4.41 -7.87
C TYR A 31 -7.07 5.28 -7.79
N ALA A 32 -7.29 5.95 -6.64
CA ALA A 32 -8.42 6.84 -6.46
C ALA A 32 -8.37 8.03 -7.43
N LEU A 33 -7.18 8.60 -7.66
CA LEU A 33 -6.97 9.68 -8.60
C LEU A 33 -7.32 9.27 -10.04
N VAL A 34 -6.81 8.12 -10.50
CA VAL A 34 -7.13 7.58 -11.83
C VAL A 34 -8.63 7.35 -11.95
N LYS A 35 -9.26 6.73 -10.94
CA LYS A 35 -10.70 6.45 -10.94
C LYS A 35 -11.54 7.72 -11.05
N GLU A 36 -11.27 8.74 -10.26
CA GLU A 36 -11.99 10.01 -10.32
C GLU A 36 -11.73 10.75 -11.63
N PHE A 37 -10.48 10.79 -12.11
CA PHE A 37 -10.15 11.44 -13.37
C PHE A 37 -10.80 10.76 -14.58
N SER A 38 -10.87 9.43 -14.59
CA SER A 38 -11.61 8.67 -15.60
C SER A 38 -13.12 8.99 -15.56
N LYS A 39 -13.74 9.09 -14.39
CA LYS A 39 -15.15 9.50 -14.26
C LYS A 39 -15.38 10.90 -14.82
N ILE A 40 -14.48 11.83 -14.53
CA ILE A 40 -14.56 13.20 -15.04
C ILE A 40 -14.46 13.21 -16.57
N ASN A 41 -13.53 12.46 -17.14
CA ASN A 41 -13.37 12.37 -18.60
C ASN A 41 -14.56 11.70 -19.29
N LEU A 42 -15.23 10.76 -18.63
CA LEU A 42 -16.42 10.09 -19.16
C LEU A 42 -17.67 10.98 -19.12
N ASN A 43 -17.75 11.93 -18.20
CA ASN A 43 -18.88 12.84 -18.07
C ASN A 43 -18.51 14.24 -18.55
N HIS A 44 -18.74 14.50 -19.84
CA HIS A 44 -18.44 15.79 -20.48
C HIS A 44 -19.32 16.94 -19.98
N GLU A 45 -20.47 16.68 -19.37
CA GLU A 45 -21.40 17.70 -18.86
C GLU A 45 -20.91 18.36 -17.56
N LEU A 46 -19.89 17.79 -16.90
CA LEU A 46 -19.37 18.37 -15.68
C LEU A 46 -18.72 19.74 -15.94
N PRO A 47 -19.07 20.78 -15.17
CA PRO A 47 -18.51 22.13 -15.35
C PRO A 47 -16.97 22.18 -15.28
N ILE A 48 -16.36 21.22 -14.56
CA ILE A 48 -14.90 21.10 -14.43
C ILE A 48 -14.20 20.93 -15.78
N ASN A 49 -14.85 20.35 -16.79
CA ASN A 49 -14.26 20.13 -18.11
C ASN A 49 -13.93 21.43 -18.82
N ASN A 50 -14.66 22.50 -18.54
CA ASN A 50 -14.38 23.84 -19.07
C ASN A 50 -13.08 24.43 -18.50
N PHE A 51 -12.60 23.92 -17.36
CA PHE A 51 -11.43 24.45 -16.65
C PHE A 51 -10.21 23.51 -16.67
N ILE A 52 -10.38 22.24 -17.10
CA ILE A 52 -9.33 21.22 -17.05
C ILE A 52 -8.16 21.50 -18.00
N GLY A 53 -8.40 22.13 -19.15
CA GLY A 53 -7.36 22.49 -20.10
C GLY A 53 -6.26 23.34 -19.47
N ASP A 54 -6.66 24.38 -18.72
CA ASP A 54 -5.74 25.27 -18.01
C ASP A 54 -5.11 24.62 -16.78
N ALA A 55 -5.79 23.68 -16.13
CA ALA A 55 -5.27 22.96 -14.96
C ALA A 55 -4.06 22.07 -15.27
N THR A 56 -3.79 21.77 -16.54
CA THR A 56 -2.58 21.03 -16.96
C THR A 56 -1.38 21.92 -17.24
N LYS A 57 -1.58 23.24 -17.34
CA LYS A 57 -0.48 24.20 -17.40
C LYS A 57 0.17 24.27 -16.02
N THR A 58 1.43 23.87 -15.92
CA THR A 58 2.20 23.93 -14.68
C THR A 58 2.33 25.38 -14.22
N ARG A 59 1.49 25.80 -13.27
CA ARG A 59 1.52 27.16 -12.69
C ARG A 59 2.73 27.38 -11.78
N LEU A 60 3.27 26.32 -11.16
CA LEU A 60 4.44 26.36 -10.25
C LEU A 60 5.32 25.12 -10.43
N LYS A 61 6.65 25.28 -10.39
CA LYS A 61 7.65 24.20 -10.56
C LYS A 61 7.49 23.05 -9.54
N SER A 62 6.94 23.34 -8.36
CA SER A 62 6.67 22.37 -7.28
C SER A 62 5.28 21.74 -7.35
N GLY A 63 4.35 22.32 -8.12
CA GLY A 63 2.99 21.83 -8.25
C GLY A 63 2.91 20.80 -9.36
N ASN A 64 2.91 19.52 -9.01
CA ASN A 64 2.46 18.47 -9.93
C ASN A 64 0.93 18.40 -9.83
N PRO A 65 0.17 19.01 -10.77
CA PRO A 65 -1.28 19.04 -10.65
C PRO A 65 -1.83 17.61 -10.75
N PRO A 66 -2.85 17.26 -9.96
CA PRO A 66 -3.44 15.92 -9.97
C PRO A 66 -3.90 15.49 -11.37
N SER A 67 -4.35 16.42 -12.20
CA SER A 67 -4.74 16.18 -13.59
C SER A 67 -3.58 15.67 -14.47
N LYS A 68 -2.37 16.25 -14.32
CA LYS A 68 -1.17 15.78 -15.02
C LYS A 68 -0.77 14.40 -14.52
N THR A 69 -0.69 14.22 -13.20
CA THR A 69 -0.35 12.92 -12.61
C THR A 69 -1.35 11.84 -13.02
N ALA A 70 -2.65 12.14 -13.09
CA ALA A 70 -3.67 11.21 -13.55
C ALA A 70 -3.46 10.81 -15.02
N LYS A 71 -3.19 11.79 -15.90
CA LYS A 71 -2.86 11.52 -17.31
C LYS A 71 -1.63 10.63 -17.44
N ASP A 72 -0.56 10.94 -16.71
CA ASP A 72 0.68 10.16 -16.73
C ASP A 72 0.43 8.71 -16.27
N LEU A 73 -0.36 8.53 -15.20
CA LEU A 73 -0.73 7.20 -14.69
C LEU A 73 -1.59 6.41 -15.68
N ILE A 74 -2.56 7.06 -16.33
CA ILE A 74 -3.42 6.42 -17.35
C ILE A 74 -2.59 6.03 -18.58
N ASN A 75 -1.73 6.93 -19.06
CA ASN A 75 -0.84 6.66 -20.20
C ASN A 75 0.14 5.51 -19.91
N ALA A 76 0.57 5.37 -18.64
CA ALA A 76 1.39 4.27 -18.19
C ALA A 76 0.61 2.97 -17.88
N ASN A 77 -0.70 2.94 -18.16
CA ASN A 77 -1.62 1.84 -17.85
C ASN A 77 -1.49 1.37 -16.39
N PHE A 78 -1.60 2.31 -15.45
CA PHE A 78 -1.40 2.03 -14.02
C PHE A 78 -2.36 0.95 -13.50
N ASP A 79 -1.76 -0.16 -13.06
CA ASP A 79 -2.43 -1.20 -12.28
C ASP A 79 -1.89 -1.19 -10.83
N MET A 80 -2.79 -0.92 -9.89
CA MET A 80 -2.48 -0.87 -8.46
C MET A 80 -1.93 -2.21 -7.93
N MET A 81 -2.50 -3.34 -8.36
CA MET A 81 -2.09 -4.66 -7.91
C MET A 81 -0.75 -5.06 -8.49
N MET A 82 -0.55 -4.82 -9.78
CA MET A 82 0.75 -5.07 -10.42
C MET A 82 1.87 -4.26 -9.73
N LYS A 83 1.62 -2.97 -9.46
CA LYS A 83 2.57 -2.11 -8.74
C LYS A 83 2.81 -2.56 -7.31
N TRP A 84 1.78 -3.04 -6.61
CA TRP A 84 1.94 -3.58 -5.27
C TRP A 84 2.80 -4.84 -5.26
N LYS A 85 2.56 -5.77 -6.20
CA LYS A 85 3.40 -6.97 -6.37
C LYS A 85 4.86 -6.62 -6.63
N GLN A 86 5.13 -5.65 -7.50
CA GLN A 86 6.49 -5.14 -7.76
C GLN A 86 7.14 -4.56 -6.49
N MET A 87 6.41 -3.73 -5.74
CA MET A 87 6.91 -3.17 -4.48
C MET A 87 7.19 -4.24 -3.43
N TRP A 88 6.39 -5.30 -3.39
CA TRP A 88 6.55 -6.41 -2.44
C TRP A 88 7.75 -7.29 -2.77
N ALA A 89 7.89 -7.68 -4.04
CA ALA A 89 9.02 -8.49 -4.50
C ALA A 89 10.37 -7.80 -4.25
N ALA A 90 10.40 -6.47 -4.25
CA ALA A 90 11.60 -5.70 -3.91
C ALA A 90 11.92 -5.65 -2.40
N MET A 91 10.97 -6.00 -1.53
CA MET A 91 11.08 -5.89 -0.07
C MET A 91 11.20 -7.25 0.62
N VAL A 92 10.56 -8.28 0.06
CA VAL A 92 10.52 -9.63 0.61
C VAL A 92 10.83 -10.61 -0.51
N GLU A 93 11.91 -11.38 -0.34
CA GLU A 93 12.32 -12.40 -1.30
C GLU A 93 11.42 -13.65 -1.16
N ASN A 94 11.04 -14.23 -2.31
CA ASN A 94 10.36 -15.54 -2.40
C ASN A 94 9.07 -15.66 -1.56
N ASP A 95 8.28 -14.59 -1.48
CA ASP A 95 6.99 -14.59 -0.77
C ASP A 95 5.82 -14.30 -1.73
N ASN A 96 4.88 -15.24 -1.79
CA ASN A 96 3.71 -15.20 -2.68
C ASN A 96 2.43 -14.77 -1.96
N ILE A 97 2.51 -14.10 -0.81
CA ILE A 97 1.33 -13.75 -0.01
C ILE A 97 0.35 -12.89 -0.81
N LEU A 98 0.87 -12.00 -1.68
CA LEU A 98 0.05 -11.10 -2.50
C LEU A 98 -0.72 -11.82 -3.61
N ASP A 99 -0.32 -13.02 -4.01
CA ASP A 99 -1.07 -13.80 -5.01
C ASP A 99 -2.40 -14.32 -4.44
N ASN A 100 -2.48 -14.44 -3.12
CA ASN A 100 -3.67 -14.90 -2.41
C ASN A 100 -4.52 -13.75 -1.83
N ILE A 101 -4.13 -12.48 -2.07
CA ILE A 101 -4.90 -11.34 -1.58
C ILE A 101 -6.02 -10.99 -2.55
N LEU A 102 -7.24 -11.04 -2.04
CA LEU A 102 -8.40 -10.40 -2.64
C LEU A 102 -8.54 -8.99 -2.07
N LEU A 103 -8.50 -7.99 -2.94
CA LEU A 103 -8.54 -6.60 -2.51
C LEU A 103 -9.86 -6.26 -1.82
N GLY A 104 -9.80 -5.68 -0.62
CA GLY A 104 -11.00 -5.34 0.16
C GLY A 104 -11.64 -6.52 0.88
N HIS A 105 -11.07 -7.72 0.79
CA HIS A 105 -11.47 -8.86 1.61
C HIS A 105 -10.89 -8.71 3.02
N ILE A 106 -11.72 -8.99 4.03
CA ILE A 106 -11.27 -9.00 5.42
C ILE A 106 -10.42 -10.27 5.63
N PRO A 107 -9.12 -10.14 5.96
CA PRO A 107 -8.26 -11.31 6.10
C PRO A 107 -8.73 -12.18 7.27
N THR A 108 -8.56 -13.51 7.12
CA THR A 108 -8.89 -14.47 8.17
C THR A 108 -8.21 -14.09 9.48
N GLY A 109 -9.01 -13.99 10.54
CA GLY A 109 -8.56 -13.61 11.88
C GLY A 109 -8.65 -12.11 12.20
N PHE A 110 -9.20 -11.27 11.31
CA PHE A 110 -9.40 -9.85 11.60
C PHE A 110 -10.18 -9.59 12.91
N ASP A 111 -11.14 -10.48 13.22
CA ASP A 111 -11.96 -10.40 14.43
C ASP A 111 -11.26 -10.90 15.70
N LEU A 112 -10.00 -11.35 15.59
CA LEU A 112 -9.24 -11.82 16.74
C LEU A 112 -8.93 -10.66 17.70
N GLN A 113 -8.90 -11.00 18.99
CA GLN A 113 -8.43 -10.07 20.00
C GLN A 113 -7.02 -9.58 19.66
N ARG A 114 -6.76 -8.31 19.98
CA ARG A 114 -5.52 -7.60 19.61
C ARG A 114 -4.25 -8.37 20.00
N ASN A 115 -4.23 -9.02 21.16
CA ASN A 115 -3.11 -9.83 21.62
C ASN A 115 -2.82 -11.01 20.67
N LEU A 116 -3.84 -11.77 20.28
CA LEU A 116 -3.71 -12.92 19.39
C LEU A 116 -3.32 -12.48 17.98
N TRP A 117 -3.91 -11.39 17.47
CA TRP A 117 -3.53 -10.78 16.20
C TRP A 117 -2.07 -10.35 16.19
N CYS A 118 -1.60 -9.69 17.25
CA CYS A 118 -0.19 -9.32 17.40
C CYS A 118 0.74 -10.54 17.41
N THR A 119 0.39 -11.61 18.12
CA THR A 119 1.18 -12.85 18.17
C THR A 119 1.25 -13.53 16.79
N LEU A 120 0.12 -13.67 16.10
CA LEU A 120 0.07 -14.24 14.75
C LEU A 120 0.90 -13.42 13.76
N ASN A 121 0.80 -12.09 13.81
CA ASN A 121 1.59 -11.22 12.94
C ASN A 121 3.10 -11.37 13.20
N ARG A 122 3.53 -11.53 14.46
CA ARG A 122 4.95 -11.83 14.78
C ARG A 122 5.41 -13.16 14.18
N ILE A 123 4.57 -14.20 14.29
CA ILE A 123 4.89 -15.52 13.71
C ILE A 123 5.00 -15.43 12.18
N ARG A 124 4.01 -14.81 11.52
CA ARG A 124 3.95 -14.66 10.05
C ARG A 124 5.10 -13.85 9.50
N THR A 125 5.49 -12.78 10.18
CA THR A 125 6.57 -11.90 9.74
C THR A 125 7.95 -12.38 10.17
N SER A 126 8.04 -13.50 10.92
CA SER A 126 9.27 -13.99 11.58
C SER A 126 10.04 -12.93 12.40
N HIS A 127 9.41 -11.79 12.68
CA HIS A 127 9.99 -10.70 13.46
C HIS A 127 9.76 -10.93 14.95
N SER A 128 10.75 -10.57 15.77
CA SER A 128 10.71 -10.71 17.24
C SER A 128 10.82 -12.14 17.77
N ARG A 129 11.39 -13.08 16.98
CA ARG A 129 11.82 -14.36 17.55
C ARG A 129 13.03 -14.08 18.46
N CYS A 130 12.84 -14.13 19.77
CA CYS A 130 13.96 -14.31 20.67
C CYS A 130 14.53 -15.69 20.38
N ALA A 131 15.76 -15.75 19.87
CA ALA A 131 16.50 -17.00 19.87
C ALA A 131 16.63 -17.43 21.33
N VAL A 132 15.97 -18.53 21.71
CA VAL A 132 16.37 -19.23 22.92
C VAL A 132 17.78 -19.74 22.60
N PRO A 133 18.82 -19.35 23.36
CA PRO A 133 20.13 -19.94 23.16
C PRO A 133 19.97 -21.43 23.41
N TYR A 134 20.26 -22.26 22.41
CA TYR A 134 20.41 -23.69 22.61
C TYR A 134 21.53 -23.87 23.63
N THR A 135 21.19 -24.11 24.89
CA THR A 135 22.11 -24.73 25.83
C THR A 135 22.22 -26.18 25.36
N ASN A 136 23.25 -26.49 24.58
CA ASN A 136 23.68 -27.87 24.42
C ASN A 136 23.97 -28.39 25.83
N GLY A 137 23.09 -29.28 26.31
CA GLY A 137 23.30 -30.04 27.52
C GLY A 137 24.54 -30.91 27.37
N ALA A 138 25.22 -31.05 28.51
CA ALA A 138 26.45 -31.79 28.77
C ALA A 138 26.59 -33.14 28.04
#